data_AF-A0A6N8B415-F1
#
_entry.id   AF-A0A6N8B415-F1
#
_cell.length_a   1.000
_cell.length_b   1.000
_cell.length_c   1.000
_cell.angle_alpha   90.00
_cell.angle_beta   90.00
_cell.angle_gamma   90.00
#
_symmetry.space_group_name_H-M   'P 1'
#
loop_
_entity.id
_entity.type
_entity.pdbx_description
1 polymer ?
#
loop_
_entity_poly.entity_id
_entity_poly.type
_entity_poly.pdbx_seq_one_letter_code
_entity_poly.pdbx_strand_id
1 'polypeptide(L)'
;MRLFSIPIELEEEERTFGGVLTLRQVIYIIAALIISVTTFILLEAFGVHIVLNLFFCIPILILGVALAFIKINEVRLDKYLYFLVRYYLRPRLFVLKGDD
;
A
#
# COMPACT_ATOMS: atom_id res chain seq x y z
N MET A 1 -26.44 -1.75 -37.38
CA MET A 1 -25.39 -1.26 -36.47
C MET A 1 -24.51 -2.45 -36.10
N ARG A 2 -23.19 -2.35 -36.29
CA ARG A 2 -22.28 -3.42 -35.85
C ARG A 2 -22.00 -3.20 -34.35
N LEU A 3 -22.39 -4.14 -33.51
CA LEU A 3 -21.98 -4.15 -32.11
C LEU A 3 -20.57 -4.75 -32.03
N PHE A 4 -19.61 -3.97 -31.56
CA PHE A 4 -18.32 -4.47 -31.14
C PHE A 4 -18.34 -4.58 -29.61
N SER A 5 -18.07 -5.77 -29.09
CA SER A 5 -17.85 -5.98 -27.66
C SER A 5 -16.47 -5.43 -27.29
N ILE A 6 -16.46 -4.24 -26.70
CA ILE A 6 -15.24 -3.66 -26.12
C ILE A 6 -14.96 -4.44 -24.83
N PRO A 7 -13.74 -4.97 -24.64
CA PRO A 7 -13.37 -5.60 -23.39
C PRO A 7 -13.46 -4.57 -22.27
N ILE A 8 -14.26 -4.87 -21.24
CA ILE A 8 -14.36 -4.02 -20.06
C ILE A 8 -13.12 -4.32 -19.21
N GLU A 9 -12.26 -3.32 -19.02
CA GLU A 9 -11.13 -3.41 -18.11
C GLU A 9 -11.64 -3.40 -16.66
N LEU A 10 -11.92 -4.59 -16.12
CA LEU A 10 -12.38 -4.79 -14.74
C LEU A 10 -11.23 -4.77 -13.72
N GLU A 11 -9.97 -4.77 -14.19
CA GLU A 11 -8.80 -4.84 -13.31
C GLU A 11 -8.40 -3.48 -12.72
N GLU A 12 -8.72 -2.40 -13.42
CA GLU A 12 -8.53 -1.05 -12.92
C GLU A 12 -9.62 -0.69 -11.91
N GLU A 13 -9.19 -0.21 -10.75
CA GLU A 13 -10.12 0.21 -9.71
C GLU A 13 -10.71 1.57 -10.08
N GLU A 14 -12.03 1.67 -10.06
CA GLU A 14 -12.73 2.90 -10.39
C GLU A 14 -12.33 4.05 -9.46
N ARG A 15 -12.01 5.20 -10.05
CA ARG A 15 -11.65 6.43 -9.32
C ARG A 15 -12.92 7.09 -8.80
N THR A 16 -13.32 6.70 -7.60
CA THR A 16 -14.60 7.06 -6.99
C THR A 16 -14.62 8.49 -6.43
N PHE A 17 -13.47 9.03 -6.02
CA PHE A 17 -13.38 10.37 -5.44
C PHE A 17 -12.90 11.39 -6.48
N GLY A 18 -13.85 12.17 -7.01
CA GLY A 18 -13.59 13.24 -7.97
C GLY A 18 -12.94 12.80 -9.28
N GLY A 19 -12.96 11.50 -9.61
CA GLY A 19 -12.28 10.93 -10.78
C GLY A 19 -10.75 10.86 -10.66
N VAL A 20 -10.17 11.25 -9.51
CA VAL A 20 -8.71 11.31 -9.31
C VAL A 20 -8.21 10.19 -8.41
N LEU A 21 -8.92 9.92 -7.29
CA LEU A 21 -8.49 8.95 -6.29
C LEU A 21 -9.39 7.73 -6.29
N THR A 22 -8.78 6.55 -6.11
CA THR A 22 -9.52 5.32 -5.85
C THR A 22 -9.91 5.22 -4.38
N LEU A 23 -10.99 4.49 -4.08
CA LEU A 23 -11.46 4.28 -2.71
C LEU A 23 -10.35 3.71 -1.80
N ARG A 24 -9.52 2.80 -2.32
CA ARG A 24 -8.37 2.25 -1.57
C ARG A 24 -7.34 3.32 -1.22
N GLN A 25 -7.02 4.23 -2.13
CA GLN A 25 -6.06 5.31 -1.87
C GLN A 25 -6.53 6.20 -0.73
N VAL A 26 -7.83 6.50 -0.72
CA VAL A 26 -8.47 7.26 0.36
C VAL A 26 -8.37 6.50 1.69
N ILE A 27 -8.62 5.19 1.71
CA ILE A 27 -8.46 4.38 2.92
C ILE A 27 -7.03 4.44 3.44
N TYR A 28 -6.01 4.28 2.59
CA TYR A 28 -4.61 4.35 3.03
C TYR A 28 -4.22 5.73 3.57
N ILE A 29 -4.67 6.80 2.93
CA ILE A 29 -4.41 8.17 3.40
C ILE A 29 -5.08 8.39 4.76
N ILE A 30 -6.34 8.01 4.92
CA ILE A 30 -7.07 8.15 6.19
C ILE A 30 -6.40 7.32 7.28
N ALA A 31 -6.06 6.06 6.99
CA ALA A 31 -5.38 5.17 7.94
C ALA A 31 -4.02 5.75 8.38
N ALA A 32 -3.22 6.24 7.45
CA ALA A 32 -1.93 6.87 7.76
C ALA A 32 -2.09 8.11 8.64
N LEU A 33 -3.10 8.93 8.37
CA LEU A 33 -3.40 10.13 9.15
C LEU A 33 -3.81 9.75 10.57
N ILE A 34 -4.74 8.80 10.72
CA ILE A 34 -5.17 8.30 12.04
C ILE A 34 -3.97 7.77 12.84
N ILE A 35 -3.17 6.88 12.23
CA ILE A 35 -2.00 6.29 12.91
C ILE A 35 -1.02 7.39 13.32
N SER A 36 -0.70 8.32 12.42
CA SER A 36 0.24 9.41 12.71
C SER A 36 -0.21 10.32 13.86
N VAL A 37 -1.51 10.64 13.92
CA VAL A 37 -2.11 11.47 14.99
C VAL A 37 -2.15 10.70 16.30
N THR A 38 -2.54 9.42 16.29
CA THR A 38 -2.51 8.58 17.49
C THR A 38 -1.09 8.44 18.04
N THR A 39 -0.10 8.21 17.17
CA THR A 39 1.32 8.17 17.57
C THR A 39 1.78 9.50 18.16
N PHE A 40 1.39 10.62 17.56
CA PHE A 40 1.73 11.96 18.08
C PHE A 40 1.18 12.18 19.49
N ILE A 41 -0.12 11.92 19.69
CA ILE A 41 -0.80 12.10 20.98
C ILE A 41 -0.18 11.18 22.04
N LEU A 42 0.13 9.93 21.70
CA LEU A 42 0.78 9.00 22.62
C LEU A 42 2.16 9.51 23.04
N LEU A 43 3.01 9.90 22.10
CA LEU A 43 4.36 10.38 22.41
C LEU A 43 4.35 11.67 23.22
N GLU A 44 3.41 12.58 22.92
CA GLU A 44 3.19 13.79 23.72
C GLU A 44 2.76 13.45 25.15
N ALA A 45 1.86 12.46 25.34
CA ALA A 45 1.46 11.99 26.66
C ALA A 45 2.62 11.38 27.48
N PHE A 46 3.64 10.83 26.81
CA PHE A 46 4.88 10.36 27.44
C PHE A 46 5.92 11.47 27.69
N GLY A 47 5.60 12.72 27.37
CA GLY A 47 6.51 13.86 27.56
C GLY A 47 7.69 13.88 26.57
N VAL A 48 7.55 13.20 25.43
CA VAL A 48 8.59 13.17 24.40
C VAL A 48 8.68 14.54 23.71
N HIS A 49 9.90 15.00 23.46
CA HIS A 49 10.14 16.29 22.81
C HIS A 49 9.55 16.32 21.39
N ILE A 50 8.96 17.46 21.00
CA ILE A 50 8.24 17.64 19.73
C ILE A 50 9.04 17.21 18.47
N VAL A 51 10.36 17.41 18.49
CA VAL A 51 11.28 17.03 17.40
C VAL A 51 11.33 15.52 17.23
N LEU A 52 11.37 14.76 18.33
CA LEU A 52 11.33 13.29 18.28
C LEU A 52 9.94 12.82 17.84
N ASN A 53 8.86 13.48 18.25
CA ASN A 53 7.50 13.13 17.78
C ASN A 53 7.41 13.27 16.26
N LEU A 54 7.88 14.39 15.70
CA LEU A 54 7.92 14.59 14.26
C LEU A 54 8.79 13.56 13.54
N PHE A 55 9.92 13.19 14.12
CA PHE A 55 10.79 12.15 13.57
C PHE A 55 10.07 10.79 13.41
N PHE A 56 9.15 10.44 14.32
CA PHE A 56 8.33 9.23 14.19
C PHE A 56 7.11 9.41 13.29
N CYS A 57 6.45 10.57 13.30
CA CYS A 57 5.23 10.80 12.52
C CYS A 57 5.51 10.93 11.00
N ILE A 58 6.61 11.60 10.62
CA ILE A 58 6.98 11.81 9.20
C ILE A 58 7.10 10.49 8.40
N PRO A 59 7.88 9.49 8.84
CA PRO A 59 8.00 8.24 8.09
C PRO A 59 6.68 7.48 8.01
N ILE A 60 5.82 7.54 9.02
CA ILE A 60 4.48 6.92 8.98
C ILE A 60 3.64 7.54 7.87
N LEU A 61 3.62 8.88 7.76
CA LEU A 61 2.91 9.58 6.70
C LEU A 61 3.48 9.26 5.31
N ILE A 62 4.81 9.26 5.18
CA ILE A 62 5.48 8.90 3.92
C ILE A 62 5.12 7.48 3.49
N LEU A 63 5.15 6.52 4.42
CA LEU A 63 4.75 5.13 4.15
C LEU A 63 3.28 5.01 3.74
N GLY A 64 2.40 5.74 4.39
CA GLY A 64 0.97 5.79 4.04
C GLY A 64 0.72 6.29 2.62
N VAL A 65 1.37 7.39 2.25
CA VAL A 65 1.30 7.96 0.90
C VAL A 65 1.95 7.02 -0.13
N ALA A 66 3.09 6.43 0.22
CA ALA A 66 3.78 5.45 -0.62
C ALA A 66 2.88 4.25 -0.94
N LEU A 67 2.18 3.70 0.07
CA LEU A 67 1.22 2.60 -0.11
C LEU A 67 0.02 2.99 -0.97
N ALA A 68 -0.42 4.25 -0.91
CA ALA A 68 -1.53 4.74 -1.72
C ALA A 68 -1.16 4.91 -3.21
N PHE A 69 0.00 5.49 -3.51
CA PHE A 69 0.30 5.98 -4.86
C PHE A 69 1.36 5.19 -5.63
N ILE A 70 2.29 4.50 -4.94
CA ILE A 70 3.39 3.84 -5.63
C ILE A 70 2.89 2.56 -6.30
N LYS A 71 3.24 2.42 -7.57
CA LYS A 71 3.11 1.18 -8.35
C LYS A 71 4.51 0.77 -8.81
N ILE A 72 4.82 -0.51 -8.73
CA ILE A 72 6.08 -1.11 -9.19
C ILE A 72 5.73 -2.13 -10.26
N ASN A 73 6.24 -1.96 -11.48
CA ASN A 73 6.00 -2.86 -12.62
C ASN A 73 4.50 -3.07 -12.91
N GLU A 74 3.70 -2.00 -12.94
CA GLU A 74 2.23 -2.03 -13.06
C GLU A 74 1.48 -2.72 -11.91
N VAL A 75 2.21 -3.30 -10.95
CA VAL A 75 1.66 -3.90 -9.74
C VAL A 75 1.65 -2.87 -8.62
N ARG A 76 0.50 -2.74 -7.98
CA ARG A 76 0.31 -1.84 -6.84
C ARG A 76 1.19 -2.30 -5.66
N LEU A 77 1.71 -1.36 -4.87
CA LEU A 77 2.70 -1.66 -3.82
C LEU A 77 2.15 -2.60 -2.74
N ASP A 78 0.85 -2.52 -2.41
CA ASP A 78 0.13 -3.43 -1.52
C ASP A 78 0.19 -4.89 -2.00
N LYS A 79 -0.19 -5.14 -3.27
CA LYS A 79 -0.13 -6.46 -3.90
C LYS A 79 1.32 -6.94 -4.02
N TYR A 80 2.24 -6.04 -4.34
CA TYR A 80 3.65 -6.34 -4.43
C TYR A 80 4.20 -6.83 -3.07
N LEU A 81 3.92 -6.12 -1.99
CA LEU A 81 4.29 -6.53 -0.63
C LEU A 81 3.68 -7.87 -0.25
N TYR A 82 2.40 -8.09 -0.58
CA TYR A 82 1.75 -9.38 -0.34
C TYR A 82 2.46 -10.53 -1.06
N PHE A 83 2.80 -10.36 -2.34
CA PHE A 83 3.53 -11.37 -3.10
C PHE A 83 4.93 -11.59 -2.58
N LEU A 84 5.62 -10.52 -2.17
CA LEU A 84 6.95 -10.59 -1.58
C LEU A 84 6.93 -11.39 -0.28
N VAL A 85 6.03 -11.05 0.65
CA VAL A 85 5.87 -11.77 1.93
C VAL A 85 5.51 -13.24 1.67
N ARG A 86 4.56 -13.51 0.76
CA ARG A 86 4.19 -14.86 0.37
C ARG A 86 5.36 -15.65 -0.23
N TYR A 87 6.21 -15.00 -1.02
CA TYR A 87 7.37 -15.62 -1.64
C TYR A 87 8.45 -16.02 -0.61
N TYR A 88 8.67 -15.19 0.41
CA TYR A 88 9.61 -15.51 1.49
C TYR A 88 9.06 -16.56 2.47
N LEU A 89 7.76 -16.54 2.76
CA LEU A 89 7.14 -17.51 3.67
C LEU A 89 6.85 -18.87 3.03
N ARG A 90 6.88 -18.97 1.69
CA ARG A 90 6.60 -20.23 1.00
C ARG A 90 7.77 -21.21 1.23
N PRO A 91 7.52 -22.41 1.80
CA PRO A 91 8.54 -23.43 1.89
C PRO A 91 8.95 -23.86 0.48
N ARG A 92 10.24 -23.73 0.17
CA ARG A 92 10.79 -24.15 -1.12
C ARG A 92 11.29 -25.58 -1.02
N LEU A 93 10.54 -26.48 -1.61
CA LEU A 93 11.08 -27.78 -1.98
C LEU A 93 11.94 -27.56 -3.23
N PHE A 94 13.24 -27.37 -3.02
CA PHE A 94 14.21 -27.41 -4.10
C PHE A 94 14.37 -28.87 -4.52
N VAL A 95 13.46 -29.35 -5.37
CA VAL A 95 13.68 -30.62 -6.07
C VAL A 95 14.72 -30.32 -7.15
N LEU A 96 15.99 -30.59 -6.83
CA LEU A 96 17.03 -30.72 -7.84
C LEU A 96 16.58 -31.83 -8.77
N LYS A 97 16.04 -31.45 -9.93
CA LYS A 97 15.83 -32.39 -11.02
C LYS A 97 17.22 -32.77 -11.51
N GLY A 98 17.72 -33.93 -11.07
CA GLY A 98 18.86 -34.57 -11.71
C GLY A 98 18.47 -34.83 -13.16
N ASP A 99 19.32 -34.38 -14.08
CA ASP A 99 19.27 -34.82 -15.47
C ASP A 99 19.63 -36.31 -15.48
N ASP A 100 18.62 -37.17 -15.63
CA ASP A 100 18.74 -38.57 -16.07
C ASP A 100 18.36 -38.65 -17.56
#